data_AF-A0A9E3CGT0-F1
#
_entry.id   AF-A0A9E3CGT0-F1
#
_cell.length_a   1.000
_cell.length_b   1.000
_cell.length_c   1.000
_cell.angle_alpha   90.00
_cell.angle_beta   90.00
_cell.angle_gamma   90.00
#
_symmetry.space_group_name_H-M   'P 1'
#
loop_
_entity.id
_entity.type
_entity.pdbx_description
1 polymer ?
#
loop_
_entity_poly.entity_id
_entity_poly.type
_entity_poly.pdbx_seq_one_letter_code
_entity_poly.pdbx_strand_id
1 'polypeptide(L)'
;MTSRKNPDDLTLDDLFPEGGRILLTGGGRDFVERIGVEAIRDSILSVMMGDNIRTQTEPLSRRKIAIVSGALVVLFLRGHLEIGDFTGKLSEMATSQLAKRGKRDKATTWIAQWLIGLTQKQFQNVLRSDTEGIKGYINDFEEAIAEAAGKCEDEFGSVRMELGVIEDPKGRRVRLDWKDIARLTTAIGSQTLAIRGSDKSMYGKLFERLILGSFLTILGFERVNPQTNTRSAGVFWLSDSRDLREADATLLVQPGRLARFDIGFIGAGNSEISKDKLSRYAREFELAGGRITSTTFIVVDRLPKSEKTQKAAAQIGAEIVQMSLRYWVRDLAQCLGKRMGVTHELQRMRDDEMENYLKGRLSQIRVQDLLSGVTAEELQLDEDQNDSATNDELDDEE
;
A
#
# COMPACT_ATOMS: atom_id res chain seq x y z
N MET A 1 21.69 -0.16 -30.50
CA MET A 1 21.75 -1.47 -31.17
C MET A 1 21.72 -2.54 -30.10
N THR A 2 20.54 -2.98 -29.70
CA THR A 2 20.37 -4.12 -28.79
C THR A 2 20.51 -5.40 -29.60
N SER A 3 21.43 -6.27 -29.20
CA SER A 3 21.54 -7.65 -29.72
C SER A 3 20.18 -8.32 -29.60
N ARG A 4 19.59 -8.76 -30.72
CA ARG A 4 18.32 -9.47 -30.73
C ARG A 4 18.55 -10.83 -30.08
N LYS A 5 18.00 -11.04 -28.88
CA LYS A 5 17.99 -12.35 -28.23
C LYS A 5 17.31 -13.38 -29.14
N ASN A 6 17.75 -14.64 -29.06
CA ASN A 6 17.07 -15.74 -29.74
C ASN A 6 15.64 -15.85 -29.18
N PRO A 7 14.61 -16.23 -29.97
CA PRO A 7 13.24 -16.32 -29.48
C PRO A 7 13.07 -17.25 -28.27
N ASP A 8 13.89 -18.30 -28.19
CA ASP A 8 13.89 -19.25 -27.07
C ASP A 8 14.54 -18.69 -25.77
N ASP A 9 15.24 -17.54 -25.86
CA ASP A 9 15.87 -16.86 -24.71
C ASP A 9 15.06 -15.67 -24.18
N LEU A 10 13.88 -15.40 -24.77
CA LEU A 10 13.01 -14.31 -24.36
C LEU A 10 12.40 -14.59 -22.98
N THR A 11 12.52 -13.61 -22.08
CA THR A 11 11.88 -13.66 -20.77
C THR A 11 10.56 -12.89 -20.75
N LEU A 12 9.72 -13.09 -19.74
CA LEU A 12 8.48 -12.32 -19.59
C LEU A 12 8.76 -10.82 -19.45
N ASP A 13 9.91 -10.47 -18.86
CA ASP A 13 10.37 -9.10 -18.73
C ASP A 13 10.73 -8.47 -20.09
N ASP A 14 11.30 -9.24 -21.02
CA ASP A 14 11.59 -8.76 -22.38
C ASP A 14 10.30 -8.49 -23.17
N LEU A 15 9.23 -9.24 -22.86
CA LEU A 15 7.92 -9.09 -23.48
C LEU A 15 7.11 -7.94 -22.87
N PHE A 16 7.25 -7.67 -21.57
CA PHE A 16 6.52 -6.62 -20.88
C PHE A 16 7.02 -5.21 -21.27
N PRO A 17 6.15 -4.26 -21.63
CA PRO A 17 6.56 -2.89 -21.95
C PRO A 17 7.19 -2.14 -20.77
N GLU A 18 8.29 -1.44 -21.02
CA GLU A 18 9.02 -0.64 -20.02
C GLU A 18 8.14 0.42 -19.35
N GLY A 19 7.25 1.07 -20.12
CA GLY A 19 6.32 2.06 -19.57
C GLY A 19 5.37 1.48 -18.51
N GLY A 20 5.02 0.20 -18.62
CA GLY A 20 4.28 -0.52 -17.56
C GLY A 20 5.18 -0.85 -16.38
N ARG A 21 6.42 -1.29 -16.64
CA ARG A 21 7.39 -1.69 -15.60
C ARG A 21 7.72 -0.54 -14.64
N ILE A 22 7.93 0.66 -15.17
CA ILE A 22 8.21 1.89 -14.40
C ILE A 22 7.09 2.23 -13.39
N LEU A 23 5.85 1.78 -13.63
CA LEU A 23 4.74 1.96 -12.71
C LEU A 23 4.76 0.98 -11.54
N LEU A 24 5.51 -0.12 -11.63
CA LEU A 24 5.60 -1.17 -10.61
C LEU A 24 6.77 -0.98 -9.64
N THR A 25 7.77 -0.19 -10.02
CA THR A 25 9.06 -0.05 -9.30
C THR A 25 9.24 1.26 -8.53
N GLY A 26 8.28 2.20 -8.58
CA GLY A 26 8.42 3.52 -7.96
C GLY A 26 8.15 3.56 -6.44
N GLY A 27 8.90 4.40 -5.72
CA GLY A 27 8.74 4.66 -4.29
C GLY A 27 7.88 5.88 -3.94
N GLY A 28 7.71 6.15 -2.65
CA GLY A 28 6.90 7.29 -2.17
C GLY A 28 7.44 8.66 -2.62
N ARG A 29 8.75 8.79 -2.77
CA ARG A 29 9.38 10.01 -3.32
C ARG A 29 9.08 10.18 -4.81
N ASP A 30 9.22 9.10 -5.60
CA ASP A 30 8.86 9.11 -7.02
C ASP A 30 7.37 9.42 -7.22
N PHE A 31 6.52 8.96 -6.30
CA PHE A 31 5.10 9.28 -6.29
C PHE A 31 4.86 10.78 -6.08
N VAL A 32 5.52 11.41 -5.09
CA VAL A 32 5.43 12.86 -4.88
C VAL A 32 5.95 13.64 -6.08
N GLU A 33 7.06 13.21 -6.68
CA GLU A 33 7.63 13.86 -7.87
C GLU A 33 6.69 13.74 -9.10
N ARG A 34 6.01 12.59 -9.27
CA ARG A 34 5.07 12.37 -10.38
C ARG A 34 3.75 13.14 -10.22
N ILE A 35 3.27 13.31 -8.99
CA ILE A 35 1.99 14.00 -8.70
C ILE A 35 2.17 15.49 -8.55
N GLY A 36 3.32 15.92 -8.07
CA GLY A 36 3.60 17.31 -7.75
C GLY A 36 3.30 17.63 -6.29
N VAL A 37 4.12 18.53 -5.76
CA VAL A 37 4.15 18.92 -4.34
C VAL A 37 2.84 19.57 -3.91
N GLU A 38 2.25 20.41 -4.77
CA GLU A 38 1.01 21.12 -4.45
C GLU A 38 -0.18 20.17 -4.32
N ALA A 39 -0.31 19.19 -5.22
CA ALA A 39 -1.37 18.18 -5.14
C ALA A 39 -1.26 17.33 -3.86
N ILE A 40 -0.03 17.07 -3.38
CA ILE A 40 0.19 16.42 -2.09
C ILE A 40 -0.22 17.32 -0.93
N ARG A 41 0.11 18.62 -0.96
CA ARG A 41 -0.32 19.58 0.07
C ARG A 41 -1.84 19.71 0.12
N ASP A 42 -2.50 19.79 -1.03
CA ASP A 42 -3.96 19.84 -1.12
C ASP A 42 -4.59 18.56 -0.57
N SER A 43 -3.96 17.41 -0.80
CA SER A 43 -4.40 16.13 -0.22
C SER A 43 -4.25 16.10 1.30
N ILE A 44 -3.12 16.59 1.84
CA ILE A 44 -2.91 16.72 3.30
C ILE A 44 -3.95 17.66 3.90
N LEU A 45 -4.17 18.83 3.28
CA LEU A 45 -5.17 19.80 3.72
C LEU A 45 -6.57 19.17 3.73
N SER A 46 -6.96 18.50 2.65
CA SER A 46 -8.27 17.82 2.55
C SER A 46 -8.47 16.84 3.71
N VAL A 47 -7.46 16.01 4.03
CA VAL A 47 -7.56 15.08 5.16
C VAL A 47 -7.61 15.81 6.50
N MET A 48 -6.82 16.87 6.72
CA MET A 48 -6.89 17.68 7.93
C MET A 48 -8.26 18.37 8.12
N MET A 49 -8.96 18.62 7.02
CA MET A 49 -10.33 19.17 7.00
C MET A 49 -11.41 18.11 7.19
N GLY A 50 -11.05 16.83 7.17
CA GLY A 50 -11.92 15.68 7.43
C GLY A 50 -12.36 14.91 6.19
N ASP A 51 -11.78 15.21 5.02
CA ASP A 51 -12.08 14.49 3.79
C ASP A 51 -11.38 13.13 3.72
N ASN A 52 -11.99 12.21 2.98
CA ASN A 52 -11.43 10.88 2.80
C ASN A 52 -10.27 10.89 1.80
N ILE A 53 -9.09 10.42 2.22
CA ILE A 53 -7.91 10.35 1.36
C ILE A 53 -8.12 9.49 0.10
N ARG A 54 -9.03 8.50 0.15
CA ARG A 54 -9.34 7.62 -0.98
C ARG A 54 -9.95 8.37 -2.16
N THR A 55 -10.60 9.50 -1.91
CA THR A 55 -11.14 10.37 -2.98
C THR A 55 -10.01 10.89 -3.88
N GLN A 56 -8.82 11.09 -3.33
CA GLN A 56 -7.64 11.57 -4.06
C GLN A 56 -6.79 10.43 -4.63
N THR A 57 -6.70 9.29 -3.93
CA THR A 57 -5.79 8.20 -4.33
C THR A 57 -6.41 7.18 -5.29
N GLU A 58 -7.72 6.94 -5.25
CA GLU A 58 -8.39 5.97 -6.11
C GLU A 58 -8.28 6.30 -7.62
N PRO A 59 -8.41 7.56 -8.09
CA PRO A 59 -8.19 7.89 -9.50
C PRO A 59 -6.78 7.53 -9.98
N LEU A 60 -5.77 7.69 -9.13
CA LEU A 60 -4.37 7.36 -9.43
C LEU A 60 -4.18 5.85 -9.58
N SER A 61 -4.72 5.07 -8.64
CA SER A 61 -4.72 3.60 -8.73
C SER A 61 -5.45 3.11 -9.97
N ARG A 62 -6.62 3.67 -10.31
CA ARG A 62 -7.37 3.29 -11.52
C ARG A 62 -6.58 3.56 -12.79
N ARG A 63 -5.93 4.72 -12.89
CA ARG A 63 -5.07 5.06 -14.03
C ARG A 63 -3.90 4.09 -14.15
N LYS A 64 -3.24 3.78 -13.03
CA LYS A 64 -2.14 2.81 -12.97
C LYS A 64 -2.58 1.42 -13.43
N ILE A 65 -3.72 0.92 -12.92
CA ILE A 65 -4.31 -0.36 -13.33
C ILE A 65 -4.56 -0.36 -14.84
N ALA A 66 -5.23 0.65 -15.39
CA ALA A 66 -5.54 0.69 -16.82
C ALA A 66 -4.28 0.64 -17.71
N ILE A 67 -3.22 1.39 -17.34
CA ILE A 67 -1.96 1.38 -18.10
C ILE A 67 -1.25 0.02 -17.99
N VAL A 68 -1.19 -0.56 -16.80
CA VAL A 68 -0.55 -1.87 -16.57
C VAL A 68 -1.34 -3.01 -17.24
N SER A 69 -2.67 -2.95 -17.24
CA SER A 69 -3.50 -3.89 -18.00
C SER A 69 -3.22 -3.78 -19.50
N GLY A 70 -3.07 -2.57 -20.04
CA GLY A 70 -2.62 -2.36 -21.42
C GLY A 70 -1.23 -2.96 -21.68
N ALA A 71 -0.32 -2.90 -20.72
CA ALA A 71 0.99 -3.53 -20.81
C ALA A 71 0.91 -5.07 -20.86
N LEU A 72 -0.03 -5.69 -20.14
CA LEU A 72 -0.31 -7.13 -20.25
C LEU A 72 -0.85 -7.51 -21.65
N VAL A 73 -1.74 -6.71 -22.24
CA VAL A 73 -2.21 -6.93 -23.62
C VAL A 73 -1.02 -6.93 -24.59
N VAL A 74 -0.09 -5.98 -24.44
CA VAL A 74 1.11 -5.91 -25.28
C VAL A 74 2.07 -7.07 -25.02
N LEU A 75 2.19 -7.55 -23.77
CA LEU A 75 2.96 -8.75 -23.44
C LEU A 75 2.41 -9.97 -24.20
N PHE A 76 1.09 -10.19 -24.19
CA PHE A 76 0.46 -11.28 -24.94
C PHE A 76 0.68 -11.13 -26.44
N LEU A 77 0.48 -9.93 -26.99
CA LEU A 77 0.76 -9.65 -28.41
C LEU A 77 2.20 -10.01 -28.79
N ARG A 78 3.19 -9.57 -28.01
CA ARG A 78 4.62 -9.87 -28.27
C ARG A 78 4.93 -11.35 -28.08
N GLY A 79 4.36 -11.97 -27.05
CA GLY A 79 4.50 -13.40 -26.79
C GLY A 79 4.05 -14.24 -27.97
N HIS A 80 2.82 -14.03 -28.45
CA HIS A 80 2.31 -14.76 -29.62
C HIS A 80 3.04 -14.43 -30.94
N LEU A 81 3.63 -13.24 -31.08
CA LEU A 81 4.38 -12.87 -32.27
C LEU A 81 5.79 -13.46 -32.34
N GLU A 82 6.43 -13.66 -31.19
CA GLU A 82 7.85 -14.03 -31.10
C GLU A 82 8.05 -15.46 -30.58
N ILE A 83 7.10 -16.03 -29.84
CA ILE A 83 7.21 -17.36 -29.22
C ILE A 83 6.14 -18.31 -29.77
N GLY A 84 6.58 -19.41 -30.39
CA GLY A 84 5.68 -20.48 -30.83
C GLY A 84 5.09 -21.23 -29.63
N ASP A 85 3.77 -21.49 -29.69
CA ASP A 85 2.96 -22.02 -28.57
C ASP A 85 3.16 -21.23 -27.27
N PHE A 86 3.08 -19.89 -27.38
CA PHE A 86 3.23 -19.01 -26.23
C PHE A 86 2.31 -19.39 -25.07
N THR A 87 1.06 -19.71 -25.37
CA THR A 87 0.04 -20.07 -24.37
C THR A 87 0.39 -21.35 -23.61
N GLY A 88 0.86 -22.40 -24.30
CA GLY A 88 1.31 -23.62 -23.66
C GLY A 88 2.56 -23.42 -22.79
N LYS A 89 3.45 -22.51 -23.19
CA LYS A 89 4.71 -22.24 -22.49
C LYS A 89 4.59 -21.23 -21.35
N LEU A 90 3.52 -20.45 -21.29
CA LEU A 90 3.43 -19.28 -20.42
C LEU A 90 3.59 -19.61 -18.92
N SER A 91 3.02 -20.73 -18.46
CA SER A 91 3.16 -21.16 -17.06
C SER A 91 4.56 -21.69 -16.74
N GLU A 92 5.22 -22.36 -17.69
CA GLU A 92 6.63 -22.76 -17.56
C GLU A 92 7.55 -21.53 -17.51
N MET A 93 7.30 -20.53 -18.36
CA MET A 93 8.05 -19.27 -18.35
C MET A 93 7.90 -18.54 -17.01
N ALA A 94 6.66 -18.45 -16.49
CA ALA A 94 6.38 -17.82 -15.22
C ALA A 94 7.00 -18.55 -14.04
N THR A 95 6.85 -19.88 -13.95
CA THR A 95 7.46 -20.69 -12.89
C THR A 95 8.99 -20.68 -12.95
N SER A 96 9.57 -20.75 -14.15
CA SER A 96 11.02 -20.62 -14.36
C SER A 96 11.52 -19.25 -13.92
N GLN A 97 10.77 -18.19 -14.23
CA GLN A 97 11.06 -16.84 -13.75
C GLN A 97 10.99 -16.80 -12.22
N LEU A 98 9.99 -17.44 -11.60
CA LEU A 98 9.80 -17.52 -10.15
C LEU A 98 10.83 -18.41 -9.42
N ALA A 99 11.43 -19.39 -10.09
CA ALA A 99 12.41 -20.31 -9.49
C ALA A 99 13.86 -19.76 -9.47
N LYS A 100 14.22 -18.81 -10.35
CA LYS A 100 15.58 -18.26 -10.46
C LYS A 100 16.06 -17.56 -9.17
N ARG A 101 16.97 -18.18 -8.40
CA ARG A 101 17.51 -17.57 -7.17
C ARG A 101 18.32 -16.31 -7.49
N GLY A 102 17.94 -15.16 -6.92
CA GLY A 102 18.63 -13.87 -7.08
C GLY A 102 17.79 -12.69 -6.59
N LYS A 103 18.43 -11.52 -6.41
CA LYS A 103 17.76 -10.26 -6.04
C LYS A 103 16.95 -9.77 -7.25
N ARG A 104 15.72 -10.27 -7.42
CA ARG A 104 14.80 -9.81 -8.46
C ARG A 104 14.13 -8.53 -8.02
N ASP A 105 13.93 -7.61 -8.97
CA ASP A 105 13.08 -6.49 -8.69
C ASP A 105 11.62 -6.95 -8.56
N LYS A 106 10.84 -6.14 -7.84
CA LYS A 106 9.45 -6.43 -7.52
C LYS A 106 8.59 -6.65 -8.77
N ALA A 107 8.88 -5.90 -9.84
CA ALA A 107 8.13 -5.96 -11.08
C ALA A 107 8.27 -7.32 -11.77
N THR A 108 9.49 -7.85 -11.86
CA THR A 108 9.76 -9.18 -12.42
C THR A 108 8.96 -10.28 -11.70
N THR A 109 8.91 -10.24 -10.37
CA THR A 109 8.18 -11.24 -9.58
C THR A 109 6.67 -11.13 -9.79
N TRP A 110 6.14 -9.90 -9.76
CA TRP A 110 4.72 -9.64 -9.94
C TRP A 110 4.20 -10.08 -11.31
N ILE A 111 4.91 -9.75 -12.39
CA ILE A 111 4.52 -10.13 -13.75
C ILE A 111 4.36 -11.66 -13.83
N ALA A 112 5.33 -12.41 -13.31
CA ALA A 112 5.29 -13.87 -13.33
C ALA A 112 4.13 -14.43 -12.48
N GLN A 113 3.87 -13.87 -11.29
CA GLN A 113 2.73 -14.29 -10.45
C GLN A 113 1.39 -14.05 -11.14
N TRP A 114 1.19 -12.89 -11.78
CA TRP A 114 -0.06 -12.56 -12.43
C TRP A 114 -0.37 -13.52 -13.58
N LEU A 115 0.63 -13.94 -14.35
CA LEU A 115 0.45 -14.85 -15.48
C LEU A 115 0.06 -16.27 -15.09
N ILE A 116 0.18 -16.61 -13.81
CA ILE A 116 -0.31 -17.86 -13.21
C ILE A 116 -1.47 -17.62 -12.24
N GLY A 117 -2.15 -16.48 -12.33
CA GLY A 117 -3.35 -16.18 -11.55
C GLY A 117 -3.11 -15.79 -10.09
N LEU A 118 -1.86 -15.57 -9.67
CA LEU A 118 -1.52 -15.28 -8.29
C LEU A 118 -1.19 -13.80 -8.04
N THR A 119 -1.47 -13.37 -6.81
CA THR A 119 -0.86 -12.20 -6.16
C THR A 119 0.23 -12.65 -5.19
N GLN A 120 1.04 -11.72 -4.67
CA GLN A 120 2.04 -12.04 -3.63
C GLN A 120 1.41 -12.74 -2.41
N LYS A 121 0.28 -12.23 -1.92
CA LYS A 121 -0.44 -12.81 -0.78
C LYS A 121 -0.97 -14.21 -1.08
N GLN A 122 -1.54 -14.42 -2.26
CA GLN A 122 -1.98 -15.76 -2.66
C GLN A 122 -0.81 -16.71 -2.86
N PHE A 123 0.32 -16.22 -3.40
CA PHE A 123 1.54 -17.03 -3.53
C PHE A 123 2.03 -17.52 -2.15
N GLN A 124 2.00 -16.65 -1.13
CA GLN A 124 2.35 -17.03 0.25
C GLN A 124 1.33 -18.00 0.86
N ASN A 125 0.03 -17.70 0.76
CA ASN A 125 -1.02 -18.46 1.43
C ASN A 125 -1.33 -19.80 0.77
N VAL A 126 -1.35 -19.85 -0.56
CA VAL A 126 -1.69 -21.04 -1.34
C VAL A 126 -0.51 -21.99 -1.43
N LEU A 127 0.69 -21.47 -1.70
CA LEU A 127 1.87 -22.30 -1.90
C LEU A 127 2.67 -22.50 -0.62
N ARG A 128 2.35 -21.83 0.50
CA ARG A 128 3.12 -21.86 1.77
C ARG A 128 4.63 -21.66 1.58
N SER A 129 5.02 -20.94 0.53
CA SER A 129 6.41 -20.80 0.06
C SER A 129 7.12 -22.13 -0.31
N ASP A 130 6.38 -23.22 -0.48
CA ASP A 130 6.86 -24.51 -0.93
C ASP A 130 6.90 -24.59 -2.47
N THR A 131 8.11 -24.77 -2.99
CA THR A 131 8.36 -24.95 -4.42
C THR A 131 7.90 -26.29 -4.97
N GLU A 132 7.59 -27.30 -4.15
CA GLU A 132 7.02 -28.56 -4.64
C GLU A 132 5.52 -28.40 -4.95
N GLY A 133 4.79 -27.61 -4.15
CA GLY A 133 3.36 -27.31 -4.36
C GLY A 133 3.05 -26.53 -5.63
N ILE A 134 4.03 -25.82 -6.22
CA ILE A 134 3.82 -25.01 -7.42
C ILE A 134 3.43 -25.86 -8.63
N LYS A 135 3.93 -27.10 -8.75
CA LYS A 135 3.60 -27.97 -9.88
C LYS A 135 2.15 -28.42 -9.84
N GLY A 136 1.67 -28.83 -8.66
CA GLY A 136 0.27 -29.20 -8.45
C GLY A 136 -0.65 -28.03 -8.77
N TYR A 137 -0.34 -26.85 -8.20
CA TYR A 137 -1.08 -25.63 -8.47
C TYR A 137 -1.16 -25.28 -9.97
N ILE A 138 -0.04 -25.39 -10.70
CA ILE A 138 -0.04 -25.07 -12.14
C ILE A 138 -0.91 -26.05 -12.93
N ASN A 139 -0.88 -27.34 -12.61
CA ASN A 139 -1.76 -28.31 -13.28
C ASN A 139 -3.23 -27.95 -13.05
N ASP A 140 -3.61 -27.70 -11.80
CA ASP A 140 -4.99 -27.32 -11.43
C ASP A 140 -5.39 -25.99 -12.12
N PHE A 141 -4.46 -25.04 -12.19
CA PHE A 141 -4.66 -23.76 -12.86
C PHE A 141 -4.87 -23.92 -14.37
N GLU A 142 -4.05 -24.73 -15.06
CA GLU A 142 -4.22 -25.00 -16.49
C GLU A 142 -5.54 -25.70 -16.79
N GLU A 143 -5.92 -26.67 -15.95
CA GLU A 143 -7.18 -27.40 -16.07
C GLU A 143 -8.37 -26.45 -15.89
N ALA A 144 -8.35 -25.62 -14.84
CA ALA A 144 -9.40 -24.63 -14.60
C ALA A 144 -9.55 -23.62 -15.76
N ILE A 145 -8.43 -23.16 -16.34
CA ILE A 145 -8.46 -22.27 -17.50
C ILE A 145 -9.03 -22.98 -18.74
N ALA A 146 -8.64 -24.23 -18.98
CA ALA A 146 -9.15 -25.00 -20.11
C ALA A 146 -10.65 -25.31 -19.98
N GLU A 147 -11.10 -25.70 -18.77
CA GLU A 147 -12.51 -25.94 -18.47
C GLU A 147 -13.32 -24.64 -18.62
N ALA A 148 -12.83 -23.52 -18.09
CA ALA A 148 -13.50 -22.23 -18.22
C ALA A 148 -13.59 -21.78 -19.69
N ALA A 149 -12.53 -21.98 -20.48
CA ALA A 149 -12.54 -21.67 -21.91
C ALA A 149 -13.56 -22.52 -22.68
N GLY A 150 -13.64 -23.82 -22.39
CA GLY A 150 -14.64 -24.72 -22.98
C GLY A 150 -16.07 -24.31 -22.63
N LYS A 151 -16.34 -24.02 -21.34
CA LYS A 151 -17.65 -23.51 -20.90
C LYS A 151 -18.02 -22.18 -21.57
N CYS A 152 -17.06 -21.26 -21.70
CA CYS A 152 -17.30 -20.00 -22.40
C CYS A 152 -17.65 -20.22 -23.88
N GLU A 153 -17.01 -21.19 -24.54
CA GLU A 153 -17.36 -21.54 -25.92
C GLU A 153 -18.75 -22.17 -26.03
N ASP A 154 -19.10 -23.08 -25.11
CA ASP A 154 -20.40 -23.74 -25.07
C ASP A 154 -21.55 -22.76 -24.76
N GLU A 155 -21.35 -21.84 -23.81
CA GLU A 155 -22.39 -20.90 -23.34
C GLU A 155 -22.49 -19.62 -24.19
N PHE A 156 -21.35 -19.06 -24.61
CA PHE A 156 -21.29 -17.77 -25.29
C PHE A 156 -20.91 -17.87 -26.77
N GLY A 157 -20.63 -19.08 -27.27
CA GLY A 157 -20.19 -19.33 -28.64
C GLY A 157 -18.71 -19.00 -28.88
N SER A 158 -18.22 -19.28 -30.08
CA SER A 158 -16.83 -19.02 -30.44
C SER A 158 -16.55 -17.51 -30.56
N VAL A 159 -15.73 -16.98 -29.65
CA VAL A 159 -15.22 -15.59 -29.69
C VAL A 159 -13.75 -15.60 -30.06
N ARG A 160 -13.33 -14.61 -30.84
CA ARG A 160 -11.92 -14.39 -31.18
C ARG A 160 -11.55 -12.93 -31.02
N MET A 161 -10.37 -12.68 -30.47
CA MET A 161 -9.78 -11.34 -30.39
C MET A 161 -8.59 -11.25 -31.33
N GLU A 162 -8.59 -10.27 -32.24
CA GLU A 162 -7.42 -9.96 -33.08
C GLU A 162 -6.62 -8.80 -32.48
N LEU A 163 -5.33 -9.04 -32.24
CA LEU A 163 -4.40 -8.03 -31.75
C LEU A 163 -3.32 -7.75 -32.81
N GLY A 164 -2.94 -6.49 -32.95
CA GLY A 164 -1.87 -6.04 -33.82
C GLY A 164 -1.48 -4.60 -33.53
N VAL A 165 -0.31 -4.19 -34.00
CA VAL A 165 0.10 -2.78 -33.96
C VAL A 165 -0.28 -2.15 -35.30
N ILE A 166 -0.99 -1.01 -35.27
CA ILE A 166 -1.49 -0.33 -36.47
C ILE A 166 -0.34 -0.01 -37.44
N GLU A 167 0.79 0.42 -36.91
CA GLU A 167 1.98 0.80 -37.68
C GLU A 167 3.03 -0.32 -37.75
N ASP A 168 2.67 -1.60 -37.54
CA ASP A 168 3.62 -2.69 -37.79
C ASP A 168 3.98 -2.73 -39.29
N PRO A 169 5.24 -2.48 -39.69
CA PRO A 169 5.64 -2.51 -41.09
C PRO A 169 5.41 -3.87 -41.75
N LYS A 170 5.31 -4.94 -40.95
CA LYS A 170 5.02 -6.30 -41.40
C LYS A 170 3.53 -6.66 -41.33
N GLY A 171 2.69 -5.78 -40.80
CA GLY A 171 1.26 -5.99 -40.63
C GLY A 171 0.90 -7.23 -39.81
N ARG A 172 1.78 -7.68 -38.90
CA ARG A 172 1.56 -8.93 -38.17
C ARG A 172 0.39 -8.77 -37.20
N ARG A 173 -0.43 -9.80 -37.15
CA ARG A 173 -1.58 -9.90 -36.25
C ARG A 173 -1.57 -11.27 -35.57
N VAL A 174 -2.07 -11.30 -34.35
CA VAL A 174 -2.28 -12.54 -33.59
C VAL A 174 -3.77 -12.69 -33.31
N ARG A 175 -4.22 -13.93 -33.29
CA ARG A 175 -5.58 -14.30 -32.92
C ARG A 175 -5.53 -14.98 -31.57
N LEU A 176 -6.32 -14.47 -30.64
CA LEU A 176 -6.52 -15.06 -29.33
C LEU A 176 -7.87 -15.78 -29.31
N ASP A 177 -7.87 -17.03 -28.87
CA ASP A 177 -9.08 -17.82 -28.61
C ASP A 177 -9.54 -17.69 -27.15
N TRP A 178 -10.54 -18.47 -26.75
CA TRP A 178 -11.06 -18.45 -25.39
C TRP A 178 -10.03 -18.79 -24.32
N LYS A 179 -9.08 -19.69 -24.59
CA LYS A 179 -8.03 -20.06 -23.65
C LYS A 179 -7.07 -18.89 -23.45
N ASP A 180 -6.69 -18.22 -24.53
CA ASP A 180 -5.84 -17.04 -24.49
C ASP A 180 -6.52 -15.86 -23.78
N ILE A 181 -7.80 -15.62 -24.10
CA ILE A 181 -8.61 -14.58 -23.47
C ILE A 181 -8.74 -14.85 -21.97
N ALA A 182 -9.09 -16.08 -21.57
CA ALA A 182 -9.21 -16.48 -20.18
C ALA A 182 -7.90 -16.27 -19.40
N ARG A 183 -6.75 -16.63 -20.00
CA ARG A 183 -5.43 -16.37 -19.42
C ARG A 183 -5.16 -14.88 -19.24
N LEU A 184 -5.38 -14.08 -20.28
CA LEU A 184 -5.15 -12.64 -20.24
C LEU A 184 -6.03 -11.97 -19.18
N THR A 185 -7.32 -12.29 -19.13
CA THR A 185 -8.25 -11.69 -18.16
C THR A 185 -7.93 -12.12 -16.74
N THR A 186 -7.49 -13.36 -16.54
CA THR A 186 -7.04 -13.84 -15.23
C THR A 186 -5.81 -13.07 -14.76
N ALA A 187 -4.82 -12.88 -15.63
CA ALA A 187 -3.64 -12.09 -15.33
C ALA A 187 -3.99 -10.63 -15.00
N ILE A 188 -4.92 -10.01 -15.74
CA ILE A 188 -5.43 -8.66 -15.45
C ILE A 188 -6.16 -8.62 -14.09
N GLY A 189 -6.90 -9.67 -13.74
CA GLY A 189 -7.56 -9.81 -12.45
C GLY A 189 -6.56 -9.82 -11.29
N SER A 190 -5.56 -10.70 -11.35
CA SER A 190 -4.50 -10.79 -10.35
C SER A 190 -3.68 -9.51 -10.26
N GLN A 191 -3.36 -8.89 -11.41
CA GLN A 191 -2.69 -7.59 -11.48
C GLN A 191 -3.50 -6.48 -10.80
N THR A 192 -4.83 -6.48 -10.99
CA THR A 192 -5.72 -5.49 -10.39
C THR A 192 -5.71 -5.60 -8.87
N LEU A 193 -5.83 -6.82 -8.34
CA LEU A 193 -5.78 -7.08 -6.89
C LEU A 193 -4.42 -6.70 -6.30
N ALA A 194 -3.32 -7.09 -6.96
CA ALA A 194 -1.97 -6.76 -6.51
C ALA A 194 -1.72 -5.25 -6.45
N ILE A 195 -2.10 -4.50 -7.49
CA ILE A 195 -1.92 -3.04 -7.49
C ILE A 195 -2.81 -2.38 -6.44
N ARG A 196 -4.07 -2.78 -6.30
CA ARG A 196 -4.97 -2.20 -5.28
C ARG A 196 -4.46 -2.43 -3.86
N GLY A 197 -4.01 -3.65 -3.54
CA GLY A 197 -3.41 -3.97 -2.24
C GLY A 197 -2.15 -3.16 -1.99
N SER A 198 -1.21 -3.16 -2.94
CA SER A 198 0.04 -2.42 -2.80
C SER A 198 -0.14 -0.91 -2.71
N ASP A 199 -1.03 -0.32 -3.50
CA ASP A 199 -1.29 1.12 -3.48
C ASP A 199 -1.99 1.52 -2.17
N LYS A 200 -2.92 0.69 -1.64
CA LYS A 200 -3.57 0.92 -0.35
C LYS A 200 -2.53 1.03 0.77
N SER A 201 -1.59 0.09 0.85
CA SER A 201 -0.55 0.07 1.88
C SER A 201 0.46 1.21 1.69
N MET A 202 0.90 1.43 0.45
CA MET A 202 1.85 2.50 0.12
C MET A 202 1.28 3.89 0.40
N TYR A 203 0.05 4.17 -0.06
CA TYR A 203 -0.61 5.46 0.19
C TYR A 203 -0.97 5.63 1.66
N GLY A 204 -1.41 4.57 2.35
CA GLY A 204 -1.65 4.58 3.79
C GLY A 204 -0.42 5.11 4.53
N LYS A 205 0.70 4.38 4.46
CA LYS A 205 1.95 4.77 5.13
C LYS A 205 2.47 6.14 4.70
N LEU A 206 2.41 6.45 3.42
CA LEU A 206 2.86 7.73 2.89
C LEU A 206 2.07 8.89 3.53
N PHE A 207 0.74 8.82 3.51
CA PHE A 207 -0.11 9.88 4.02
C PHE A 207 -0.13 9.93 5.55
N GLU A 208 -0.04 8.80 6.25
CA GLU A 208 0.12 8.73 7.71
C GLU A 208 1.31 9.60 8.15
N ARG A 209 2.48 9.41 7.52
CA ARG A 209 3.69 10.21 7.77
C ARG A 209 3.53 11.68 7.38
N LEU A 210 3.00 11.95 6.20
CA LEU A 210 2.85 13.32 5.71
C LEU A 210 1.90 14.15 6.58
N ILE A 211 0.80 13.56 7.02
CA ILE A 211 -0.21 14.23 7.86
C ILE A 211 0.32 14.45 9.27
N LEU A 212 0.87 13.42 9.93
CA LEU A 212 1.42 13.57 11.28
C LEU A 212 2.61 14.54 11.30
N GLY A 213 3.53 14.38 10.35
CA GLY A 213 4.68 15.28 10.22
C GLY A 213 4.26 16.72 9.97
N SER A 214 3.27 16.95 9.11
CA SER A 214 2.73 18.28 8.86
C SER A 214 2.04 18.85 10.10
N PHE A 215 1.18 18.06 10.76
CA PHE A 215 0.47 18.49 11.97
C PHE A 215 1.43 18.92 13.09
N LEU A 216 2.43 18.10 13.40
CA LEU A 216 3.41 18.40 14.44
C LEU A 216 4.28 19.62 14.07
N THR A 217 4.64 19.76 12.80
CA THR A 217 5.34 20.96 12.31
C THR A 217 4.48 22.22 12.43
N ILE A 218 3.17 22.13 12.12
CA ILE A 218 2.22 23.24 12.27
C ILE A 218 2.17 23.70 13.73
N LEU A 219 2.17 22.77 14.70
CA LEU A 219 2.22 23.06 16.13
C LEU A 219 3.55 23.68 16.60
N GLY A 220 4.55 23.80 15.73
CA GLY A 220 5.85 24.41 16.03
C GLY A 220 6.93 23.45 16.49
N PHE A 221 6.71 22.13 16.37
CA PHE A 221 7.74 21.13 16.69
C PHE A 221 8.66 20.91 15.50
N GLU A 222 9.93 20.59 15.78
CA GLU A 222 10.94 20.37 14.75
C GLU A 222 11.17 18.88 14.49
N ARG A 223 11.19 18.49 13.21
CA ARG A 223 11.53 17.11 12.83
C ARG A 223 13.03 16.88 13.03
N VAL A 224 13.38 15.80 13.71
CA VAL A 224 14.79 15.39 13.92
C VAL A 224 14.99 13.91 13.56
N ASN A 225 16.25 13.51 13.38
CA ASN A 225 16.62 12.08 13.34
C ASN A 225 16.93 11.63 14.78
N PRO A 226 16.23 10.61 15.31
CA PRO A 226 16.42 10.18 16.71
C PRO A 226 17.84 9.67 17.01
N GLN A 227 18.57 9.18 16.01
CA GLN A 227 19.91 8.63 16.15
C GLN A 227 20.99 9.71 16.30
N THR A 228 20.76 10.91 15.75
CA THR A 228 21.75 11.99 15.71
C THR A 228 21.31 13.23 16.49
N ASN A 229 20.07 13.26 16.98
CA ASN A 229 19.51 14.40 17.68
C ASN A 229 20.10 14.57 19.08
N THR A 230 20.42 15.82 19.43
CA THR A 230 20.89 16.23 20.75
C THR A 230 19.87 17.06 21.53
N ARG A 231 18.74 17.44 20.90
CA ARG A 231 17.69 18.25 21.53
C ARG A 231 16.81 17.40 22.44
N SER A 232 16.50 17.92 23.62
CA SER A 232 15.74 17.23 24.66
C SER A 232 14.28 17.70 24.80
N ALA A 233 13.83 18.63 23.95
CA ALA A 233 12.49 19.20 23.99
C ALA A 233 12.10 19.83 22.64
N GLY A 234 10.79 19.86 22.37
CA GLY A 234 10.20 20.53 21.22
C GLY A 234 10.49 19.87 19.88
N VAL A 235 10.77 18.56 19.87
CA VAL A 235 11.19 17.82 18.68
C VAL A 235 10.36 16.56 18.47
N PHE A 236 10.24 16.13 17.23
CA PHE A 236 9.57 14.87 16.88
C PHE A 236 10.35 14.08 15.83
N TRP A 237 10.08 12.79 15.76
CA TRP A 237 10.52 11.93 14.66
C TRP A 237 9.34 11.08 14.18
N LEU A 238 9.45 10.63 12.94
CA LEU A 238 8.52 9.71 12.30
C LEU A 238 9.20 8.35 12.27
N SER A 239 8.49 7.27 12.59
CA SER A 239 9.08 5.94 12.63
C SER A 239 9.42 5.46 11.22
N ASP A 240 10.67 5.06 11.01
CA ASP A 240 11.09 4.37 9.80
C ASP A 240 10.81 2.87 10.04
N SER A 241 10.10 2.23 9.12
CA SER A 241 9.41 0.94 9.28
C SER A 241 10.32 -0.30 9.46
N ARG A 242 11.46 -0.16 10.12
CA ARG A 242 12.45 -1.22 10.36
C ARG A 242 12.36 -1.82 11.76
N ASP A 243 11.75 -1.14 12.72
CA ASP A 243 11.55 -1.66 14.06
C ASP A 243 10.06 -1.94 14.32
N LEU A 244 9.77 -3.20 14.63
CA LEU A 244 8.45 -3.79 14.96
C LEU A 244 7.74 -3.14 16.17
N ARG A 245 8.25 -2.04 16.73
CA ARG A 245 7.89 -1.53 18.07
C ARG A 245 7.91 0.00 18.21
N GLU A 246 7.59 0.77 17.17
CA GLU A 246 7.45 2.23 17.30
C GLU A 246 6.17 2.76 16.66
N ALA A 247 5.51 3.67 17.38
CA ALA A 247 4.36 4.44 16.91
C ALA A 247 4.70 5.27 15.67
N ASP A 248 3.73 5.55 14.79
CA ASP A 248 3.92 6.30 13.53
C ASP A 248 4.66 7.63 13.69
N ALA A 249 4.46 8.31 14.82
CA ALA A 249 5.28 9.43 15.23
C ALA A 249 5.51 9.46 16.74
N THR A 250 6.68 9.96 17.14
CA THR A 250 6.97 10.26 18.55
C THR A 250 7.38 11.72 18.71
N LEU A 251 6.73 12.39 19.65
CA LEU A 251 6.96 13.78 20.04
C LEU A 251 7.58 13.84 21.44
N LEU A 252 8.71 14.52 21.55
CA LEU A 252 9.34 14.88 22.81
C LEU A 252 8.99 16.33 23.15
N VAL A 253 7.99 16.51 24.02
CA VAL A 253 7.53 17.84 24.43
C VAL A 253 8.58 18.51 25.33
N GLN A 254 9.04 17.77 26.34
CA GLN A 254 10.08 18.17 27.29
C GLN A 254 10.73 16.90 27.89
N PRO A 255 11.87 16.99 28.59
CA PRO A 255 12.55 15.82 29.15
C PRO A 255 11.59 14.96 29.98
N GLY A 256 11.51 13.66 29.65
CA GLY A 256 10.64 12.68 30.32
C GLY A 256 9.16 12.71 29.89
N ARG A 257 8.73 13.63 29.00
CA ARG A 257 7.34 13.76 28.57
C ARG A 257 7.20 13.50 27.07
N LEU A 258 6.72 12.30 26.73
CA LEU A 258 6.60 11.81 25.35
C LEU A 258 5.12 11.70 24.94
N ALA A 259 4.80 12.12 23.72
CA ALA A 259 3.56 11.77 23.05
C ALA A 259 3.86 10.80 21.91
N ARG A 260 3.12 9.70 21.85
CA ARG A 260 3.19 8.72 20.75
C ARG A 260 1.92 8.83 19.93
N PHE A 261 2.05 8.80 18.61
CA PHE A 261 0.93 8.91 17.69
C PHE A 261 0.89 7.70 16.79
N ASP A 262 -0.29 7.12 16.69
CA ASP A 262 -0.62 6.14 15.67
C ASP A 262 -1.80 6.65 14.88
N ILE A 263 -1.69 6.58 13.56
CA ILE A 263 -2.70 7.04 12.63
C ILE A 263 -3.11 5.87 11.72
N GLY A 264 -4.35 5.86 11.28
CA GLY A 264 -4.83 4.78 10.43
C GLY A 264 -6.06 5.17 9.64
N PHE A 265 -5.97 4.99 8.32
CA PHE A 265 -7.10 5.14 7.40
C PHE A 265 -8.03 3.90 7.44
N ILE A 266 -8.59 3.61 8.62
CA ILE A 266 -9.44 2.44 8.86
C ILE A 266 -10.91 2.80 8.62
N GLY A 267 -11.50 2.19 7.58
CA GLY A 267 -12.93 2.32 7.29
C GLY A 267 -13.79 1.53 8.29
N ALA A 268 -15.07 1.94 8.42
CA ALA A 268 -16.02 1.36 9.37
C ALA A 268 -16.26 -0.16 9.25
N GLY A 269 -15.96 -0.76 8.09
CA GLY A 269 -16.12 -2.20 7.84
C GLY A 269 -15.02 -3.10 8.41
N ASN A 270 -13.86 -2.55 8.78
CA ASN A 270 -12.72 -3.32 9.31
C ASN A 270 -12.60 -3.17 10.83
N SER A 271 -13.68 -3.48 11.55
CA SER A 271 -13.72 -3.36 13.02
C SER A 271 -12.72 -4.27 13.74
N GLU A 272 -12.29 -5.35 13.09
CA GLU A 272 -11.28 -6.30 13.56
C GLU A 272 -9.88 -5.67 13.62
N ILE A 273 -9.48 -4.93 12.57
CA ILE A 273 -8.20 -4.20 12.53
C ILE A 273 -8.16 -3.11 13.61
N SER A 274 -9.29 -2.44 13.87
CA SER A 274 -9.37 -1.46 14.96
C SER A 274 -9.22 -2.11 16.34
N LYS A 275 -9.75 -3.33 16.53
CA LYS A 275 -9.62 -4.07 17.80
C LYS A 275 -8.21 -4.61 17.98
N ASP A 276 -7.60 -5.13 16.92
CA ASP A 276 -6.23 -5.64 16.92
C ASP A 276 -5.20 -4.54 17.19
N LYS A 277 -5.33 -3.36 16.56
CA LYS A 277 -4.50 -2.20 16.94
C LYS A 277 -4.66 -1.85 18.43
N LEU A 278 -5.90 -1.80 18.94
CA LEU A 278 -6.15 -1.48 20.36
C LEU A 278 -5.64 -2.56 21.35
N SER A 279 -5.73 -3.84 21.01
CA SER A 279 -5.25 -4.94 21.85
C SER A 279 -3.72 -5.01 21.89
N ARG A 280 -3.03 -4.69 20.78
CA ARG A 280 -1.57 -4.53 20.75
C ARG A 280 -1.10 -3.47 21.75
N TYR A 281 -1.77 -2.32 21.81
CA TYR A 281 -1.38 -1.25 22.75
C TYR A 281 -1.66 -1.59 24.22
N ALA A 282 -2.70 -2.37 24.51
CA ALA A 282 -2.95 -2.86 25.87
C ALA A 282 -1.77 -3.71 26.38
N ARG A 283 -1.23 -4.60 25.53
CA ARG A 283 -0.06 -5.43 25.85
C ARG A 283 1.23 -4.60 25.97
N GLU A 284 1.42 -3.57 25.14
CA GLU A 284 2.59 -2.68 25.23
C GLU A 284 2.65 -1.88 26.53
N PHE A 285 1.50 -1.41 27.03
CA PHE A 285 1.42 -0.68 28.29
C PHE A 285 1.83 -1.55 29.49
N GLU A 286 1.45 -2.83 29.49
CA GLU A 286 1.81 -3.80 30.53
C GLU A 286 3.33 -4.11 30.55
N LEU A 287 3.95 -4.22 29.36
CA LEU A 287 5.39 -4.52 29.21
C LEU A 287 6.31 -3.35 29.59
N ALA A 288 5.88 -2.10 29.44
CA ALA A 288 6.72 -0.91 29.64
C ALA A 288 6.92 -0.49 31.12
N GLY A 289 6.34 -1.21 32.08
CA GLY A 289 6.67 -1.07 33.52
C GLY A 289 6.44 0.32 34.14
N GLY A 290 5.63 1.18 33.53
CA GLY A 290 5.08 2.40 34.14
C GLY A 290 6.06 3.53 34.48
N ARG A 291 7.30 3.54 33.96
CA ARG A 291 8.32 4.56 34.35
C ARG A 291 8.69 5.62 33.30
N ILE A 292 7.94 5.72 32.20
CA ILE A 292 7.98 6.89 31.31
C ILE A 292 6.55 7.42 31.21
N THR A 293 6.35 8.71 31.48
CA THR A 293 5.08 9.41 31.23
C THR A 293 4.85 9.60 29.74
N SER A 294 4.62 8.50 29.01
CA SER A 294 4.20 8.52 27.61
C SER A 294 2.69 8.54 27.51
N THR A 295 2.14 9.47 26.73
CA THR A 295 0.71 9.48 26.37
C THR A 295 0.56 9.04 24.92
N THR A 296 -0.32 8.09 24.66
CA THR A 296 -0.60 7.60 23.30
C THR A 296 -1.85 8.27 22.74
N PHE A 297 -1.74 8.75 21.50
CA PHE A 297 -2.81 9.36 20.72
C PHE A 297 -3.07 8.49 19.50
N ILE A 298 -4.31 8.08 19.30
CA ILE A 298 -4.70 7.21 18.20
C ILE A 298 -5.66 8.00 17.29
N VAL A 299 -5.27 8.17 16.04
CA VAL A 299 -6.00 8.94 15.03
C VAL A 299 -6.56 7.97 13.99
N VAL A 300 -7.87 7.81 13.93
CA VAL A 300 -8.52 6.83 13.05
C VAL A 300 -9.52 7.49 12.11
N ASP A 301 -9.70 6.97 10.90
CA ASP A 301 -10.70 7.50 9.96
C ASP A 301 -12.12 7.43 10.56
N ARG A 302 -12.62 6.22 10.88
CA ARG A 302 -13.88 6.03 11.60
C ARG A 302 -13.74 4.94 12.67
N LEU A 303 -14.35 5.18 13.84
CA LEU A 303 -14.56 4.09 14.81
C LEU A 303 -15.88 3.38 14.51
N PRO A 304 -15.95 2.06 14.71
CA PRO A 304 -17.23 1.37 14.85
C PRO A 304 -18.03 2.01 15.99
N LYS A 305 -19.36 2.15 15.83
CA LYS A 305 -20.28 2.66 16.88
C LYS A 305 -20.49 1.65 18.01
N SER A 306 -19.42 1.00 18.50
CA SER A 306 -19.51 -0.01 19.56
C SER A 306 -18.93 0.53 20.86
N GLU A 307 -19.67 0.38 21.96
CA GLU A 307 -19.20 0.77 23.30
C GLU A 307 -17.92 0.05 23.72
N LYS A 308 -17.67 -1.15 23.20
CA LYS A 308 -16.49 -1.95 23.52
C LYS A 308 -15.19 -1.26 23.12
N THR A 309 -15.16 -0.60 21.97
CA THR A 309 -13.98 0.11 21.46
C THR A 309 -13.64 1.34 22.30
N GLN A 310 -14.65 2.10 22.73
CA GLN A 310 -14.44 3.26 23.61
C GLN A 310 -14.00 2.86 25.02
N LYS A 311 -14.56 1.76 25.56
CA LYS A 311 -14.14 1.21 26.85
C LYS A 311 -12.70 0.69 26.82
N ALA A 312 -12.30 0.00 25.75
CA ALA A 312 -10.92 -0.46 25.58
C ALA A 312 -9.91 0.71 25.53
N ALA A 313 -10.24 1.78 24.79
CA ALA A 313 -9.42 2.99 24.71
C ALA A 313 -9.22 3.68 26.07
N ALA A 314 -10.31 3.78 26.85
CA ALA A 314 -10.29 4.37 28.18
C ALA A 314 -9.46 3.52 29.17
N GLN A 315 -9.49 2.19 29.04
CA GLN A 315 -8.72 1.27 29.88
C GLN A 315 -7.20 1.40 29.65
N ILE A 316 -6.76 1.63 28.41
CA ILE A 316 -5.34 1.82 28.07
C ILE A 316 -4.86 3.27 28.25
N GLY A 317 -5.75 4.20 28.62
CA GLY A 317 -5.41 5.61 28.81
C GLY A 317 -5.04 6.37 27.52
N ALA A 318 -5.38 5.82 26.35
CA ALA A 318 -5.14 6.44 25.05
C ALA A 318 -6.24 7.45 24.70
N GLU A 319 -5.86 8.53 24.03
CA GLU A 319 -6.80 9.50 23.46
C GLU A 319 -7.12 9.11 22.01
N ILE A 320 -8.39 8.91 21.67
CA ILE A 320 -8.79 8.59 20.29
C ILE A 320 -9.40 9.81 19.61
N VAL A 321 -8.89 10.16 18.43
CA VAL A 321 -9.40 11.23 17.57
C VAL A 321 -9.86 10.64 16.23
N GLN A 322 -11.03 11.05 15.74
CA GLN A 322 -11.59 10.56 14.48
C GLN A 322 -11.35 11.56 13.34
N MET A 323 -10.65 11.15 12.29
CA MET A 323 -10.35 12.01 11.13
C MET A 323 -11.59 12.36 10.32
N SER A 324 -12.61 11.49 10.29
CA SER A 324 -13.87 11.78 9.59
C SER A 324 -14.71 12.88 10.23
N LEU A 325 -14.34 13.36 11.43
CA LEU A 325 -14.95 14.55 12.02
C LEU A 325 -14.28 15.79 11.43
N ARG A 326 -15.11 16.74 11.03
CA ARG A 326 -14.63 18.02 10.51
C ARG A 326 -13.78 18.71 11.57
N TYR A 327 -12.58 19.15 11.19
CA TYR A 327 -11.63 19.84 12.07
C TYR A 327 -11.00 18.99 13.18
N TRP A 328 -10.87 17.66 12.99
CA TRP A 328 -10.21 16.75 13.95
C TRP A 328 -8.82 17.20 14.40
N VAL A 329 -8.10 17.98 13.59
CA VAL A 329 -6.80 18.57 13.96
C VAL A 329 -6.89 19.54 15.15
N ARG A 330 -8.02 20.23 15.31
CA ARG A 330 -8.30 21.03 16.52
C ARG A 330 -8.47 20.14 17.73
N ASP A 331 -9.24 19.06 17.59
CA ASP A 331 -9.51 18.13 18.69
C ASP A 331 -8.21 17.46 19.14
N LEU A 332 -7.35 17.03 18.19
CA LEU A 332 -6.03 16.49 18.50
C LEU A 332 -5.15 17.52 19.21
N ALA A 333 -5.15 18.78 18.78
CA ALA A 333 -4.42 19.86 19.45
C ALA A 333 -4.94 20.11 20.87
N GLN A 334 -6.25 20.01 21.10
CA GLN A 334 -6.87 20.14 22.42
C GLN A 334 -6.51 18.96 23.33
N CYS A 335 -6.53 17.73 22.83
CA CYS A 335 -6.09 16.53 23.56
C CYS A 335 -4.62 16.66 23.97
N LEU A 336 -3.75 17.13 23.06
CA LEU A 336 -2.35 17.44 23.38
C LEU A 336 -2.22 18.55 24.44
N GLY A 337 -3.05 19.59 24.39
CA GLY A 337 -3.04 20.61 25.44
C GLY A 337 -3.42 20.08 26.80
N LYS A 338 -4.50 19.30 26.87
CA LYS A 338 -5.00 18.70 28.12
C LYS A 338 -4.01 17.72 28.74
N ARG A 339 -3.45 16.80 27.94
CA ARG A 339 -2.61 15.70 28.43
C ARG A 339 -1.14 16.08 28.50
N MET A 340 -0.69 16.91 27.55
CA MET A 340 0.73 17.22 27.33
C MET A 340 1.08 18.69 27.60
N GLY A 341 0.12 19.53 27.99
CA GLY A 341 0.38 20.95 28.32
C GLY A 341 0.79 21.81 27.12
N VAL A 342 0.63 21.29 25.90
CA VAL A 342 0.94 22.01 24.66
C VAL A 342 -0.06 23.15 24.48
N THR A 343 0.41 24.36 24.22
CA THR A 343 -0.46 25.52 23.95
C THR A 343 -0.28 25.94 22.50
N HIS A 344 -1.38 26.02 21.75
CA HIS A 344 -1.34 26.41 20.34
C HIS A 344 -2.65 27.08 19.90
N GLU A 345 -2.58 28.00 18.94
CA GLU A 345 -3.76 28.75 18.46
C GLU A 345 -4.84 27.85 17.84
N LEU A 346 -4.46 26.73 17.22
CA LEU A 346 -5.38 25.73 16.67
C LEU A 346 -6.44 25.26 17.68
N GLN A 347 -6.11 25.24 18.98
CA GLN A 347 -7.01 24.76 20.03
C GLN A 347 -8.27 25.61 20.16
N ARG A 348 -8.22 26.88 19.75
CA ARG A 348 -9.29 27.86 19.88
C ARG A 348 -9.72 28.47 18.54
N MET A 349 -9.18 27.96 17.44
CA MET A 349 -9.42 28.48 16.11
C MET A 349 -10.86 28.24 15.68
N ARG A 350 -11.46 29.24 15.04
CA ARG A 350 -12.82 29.17 14.52
C ARG A 350 -12.85 28.37 13.21
N ASP A 351 -13.99 27.74 12.95
CA ASP A 351 -14.18 26.83 11.81
C ASP A 351 -13.99 27.52 10.45
N ASP A 352 -14.34 28.81 10.36
CA ASP A 352 -14.20 29.67 9.18
C ASP A 352 -12.76 30.12 8.90
N GLU A 353 -11.88 30.03 9.90
CA GLU A 353 -10.47 30.43 9.80
C GLU A 353 -9.53 29.24 9.52
N MET A 354 -9.98 28.02 9.88
CA MET A 354 -9.14 26.82 9.89
C MET A 354 -8.51 26.49 8.53
N GLU A 355 -9.30 26.51 7.45
CA GLU A 355 -8.81 26.13 6.13
C GLU A 355 -7.69 27.06 5.65
N ASN A 356 -7.92 28.37 5.74
CA ASN A 356 -6.96 29.39 5.34
C ASN A 356 -5.68 29.33 6.19
N TYR A 357 -5.84 29.11 7.50
CA TYR A 357 -4.72 28.95 8.41
C TYR A 357 -3.86 27.73 8.04
N LEU A 358 -4.48 26.55 7.94
CA LEU A 358 -3.78 25.30 7.62
C LEU A 358 -3.10 25.40 6.25
N LYS A 359 -3.78 25.96 5.26
CA LYS A 359 -3.22 26.18 3.91
C LYS A 359 -1.98 27.08 3.97
N GLY A 360 -2.04 28.19 4.70
CA GLY A 360 -0.90 29.10 4.88
C GLY A 360 0.28 28.40 5.57
N ARG A 361 0.03 27.62 6.63
CA ARG A 361 1.10 26.88 7.33
C ARG A 361 1.68 25.76 6.47
N LEU A 362 0.85 25.00 5.76
CA LEU A 362 1.29 23.93 4.85
C LEU A 362 2.18 24.43 3.71
N SER A 363 1.93 25.64 3.18
CA SER A 363 2.80 26.24 2.15
C SER A 363 4.23 26.50 2.64
N GLN A 364 4.43 26.66 3.94
CA GLN A 364 5.75 26.87 4.56
C GLN A 364 6.48 25.55 4.83
N ILE A 365 5.77 24.41 4.77
CA ILE A 365 6.31 23.09 5.03
C ILE A 365 6.90 22.50 3.74
N ARG A 366 8.14 22.03 3.85
CA ARG A 366 8.80 21.21 2.84
C ARG A 366 8.36 19.76 3.03
N VAL A 367 7.22 19.40 2.45
CA VAL A 367 6.60 18.07 2.64
C VAL A 367 7.51 16.91 2.20
N GLN A 368 8.43 17.15 1.27
CA GLN A 368 9.43 16.16 0.85
C GLN A 368 10.41 15.82 1.97
N ASP A 369 10.71 16.80 2.83
CA ASP A 369 11.62 16.60 3.96
C ASP A 369 11.00 15.65 4.97
N LEU A 370 9.67 15.43 4.98
CA LEU A 370 8.96 14.44 5.81
C LEU A 370 9.09 12.99 5.29
N LEU A 371 9.61 12.83 4.07
CA LEU A 371 9.84 11.53 3.42
C LEU A 371 11.30 11.06 3.49
N SER A 372 12.20 11.93 3.96
CA SER A 372 13.61 11.56 4.17
C SER A 372 13.71 10.38 5.16
N GLY A 373 14.50 9.36 4.80
CA GLY A 373 14.66 8.10 5.56
C GLY A 373 13.85 6.91 5.02
N VAL A 374 12.95 7.11 4.05
CA VAL A 374 12.02 6.07 3.57
C VAL A 374 12.34 5.59 2.15
N THR A 375 12.48 4.29 1.98
CA THR A 375 12.61 3.59 0.68
C THR A 375 11.24 3.11 0.15
N ALA A 376 11.15 2.82 -1.15
CA ALA A 376 9.95 2.25 -1.79
C ALA A 376 9.50 0.93 -1.14
N GLU A 377 10.48 0.14 -0.70
CA GLU A 377 10.32 -1.17 -0.10
C GLU A 377 9.73 -1.06 1.31
N GLU A 378 10.18 -0.08 2.11
CA GLU A 378 9.69 0.21 3.46
C GLU A 378 8.20 0.61 3.52
N LEU A 379 7.71 1.32 2.49
CA LEU A 379 6.29 1.69 2.38
C LEU A 379 5.36 0.50 2.11
N GLN A 380 5.89 -0.71 1.92
CA GLN A 380 5.11 -1.87 1.46
C GLN A 380 5.20 -3.10 2.38
N LEU A 381 6.10 -3.11 3.37
CA LEU A 381 6.44 -4.31 4.17
C LEU A 381 5.43 -4.76 5.26
N ASP A 382 4.35 -4.03 5.58
CA ASP A 382 3.54 -4.31 6.80
C ASP A 382 2.29 -5.19 6.60
N GLU A 383 1.91 -5.57 5.37
CA GLU A 383 0.80 -6.54 5.19
C GLU A 383 1.27 -7.99 5.42
N ASP A 384 2.55 -8.32 5.21
CA ASP A 384 3.03 -9.71 5.26
C ASP A 384 3.22 -10.27 6.69
N GLN A 385 3.29 -9.41 7.72
CA GLN A 385 3.51 -9.84 9.12
C GLN A 385 2.27 -9.74 10.02
N ASN A 386 1.24 -8.96 9.62
CA ASN A 386 0.04 -8.79 10.44
C ASN A 386 -1.00 -9.91 10.24
N ASP A 387 -1.00 -10.58 9.08
CA ASP A 387 -1.96 -11.66 8.80
C ASP A 387 -1.41 -13.07 9.13
N SER A 388 -0.11 -13.22 9.43
CA SER A 388 0.45 -14.51 9.87
C SER A 388 0.12 -14.83 11.33
N ALA A 389 -0.20 -13.83 12.15
CA ALA A 389 -0.60 -14.02 13.54
C ALA A 389 -2.07 -14.45 13.69
N THR A 390 -2.90 -14.26 12.66
CA THR A 390 -4.34 -14.62 12.69
C THR A 390 -4.64 -16.08 12.37
N ASN A 391 -3.66 -16.88 11.92
CA ASN A 391 -3.88 -18.29 11.61
C ASN A 391 -3.48 -19.25 12.76
N ASP A 392 -2.81 -18.77 13.81
CA ASP A 392 -2.36 -19.62 14.93
C ASP A 392 -3.34 -19.64 16.12
N GLU A 393 -4.43 -18.85 16.11
CA GLU A 393 -5.42 -18.79 17.22
C GLU A 393 -6.76 -19.49 16.92
N LEU A 394 -6.87 -20.32 15.87
CA LEU A 394 -8.10 -21.07 15.54
C LEU A 394 -8.05 -22.58 15.84
N ASP A 395 -6.97 -23.10 16.43
CA ASP A 395 -6.81 -24.54 16.73
C ASP A 395 -7.06 -24.91 18.22
N ASP A 396 -7.44 -23.97 19.08
CA ASP A 396 -7.68 -24.23 20.52
C ASP A 396 -9.14 -23.95 20.94
N GLU A 397 -10.15 -24.49 20.24
CA GLU A 397 -11.48 -24.75 20.82
C GLU A 397 -12.08 -26.06 20.25
N GLU A 398 -11.73 -27.19 20.88
CA GLU A 398 -12.58 -28.40 20.93
C GLU A 398 -13.04 -28.65 22.38
#